data_AF-A0A935NI98-F1
#
_entry.id   AF-A0A935NI98-F1
#
_cell.length_a   1.000
_cell.length_b   1.000
_cell.length_c   1.000
_cell.angle_alpha   90.00
_cell.angle_beta   90.00
_cell.angle_gamma   90.00
#
_symmetry.space_group_name_H-M   'P 1'
#
loop_
_entity.id
_entity.type
_entity.pdbx_description
1 polymer ?
#
loop_
_entity_poly.entity_id
_entity_poly.type
_entity_poly.pdbx_seq_one_letter_code
_entity_poly.pdbx_strand_id
1 'polypeptide(L)'
;MFLYLQNYILAWLGSNDIEAYAFAMVLILAAAILVTWKFPVRGLKPMRLAPFIEGQWLRKGHDFEGTTWQIMYVFKNGVFSIQAHPEFKQTGQYKILHEVENAVMVEVSSLDGDGNLNPQILELGIDKKNDHLVINGRSYKRMT
;
A
#
# COMPACT_ATOMS: atom_id res chain seq x y z
N MET A 1 40.72 -35.34 19.18
CA MET A 1 39.83 -34.19 18.88
C MET A 1 39.76 -33.17 20.02
N PHE A 2 39.59 -33.59 21.28
CA PHE A 2 39.58 -32.68 22.45
C PHE A 2 40.90 -31.93 22.70
N LEU A 3 42.06 -32.57 22.46
CA LEU A 3 43.38 -31.96 22.66
C LEU A 3 43.70 -30.82 21.67
N TYR A 4 43.12 -30.87 20.46
CA TYR A 4 43.27 -29.81 19.47
C TYR A 4 42.53 -28.53 19.90
N LEU A 5 41.38 -28.69 20.55
CA LEU A 5 40.60 -27.58 21.09
C LEU A 5 41.33 -26.91 22.27
N GLN A 6 41.92 -27.72 23.15
CA GLN A 6 42.69 -27.21 24.30
C GLN A 6 43.91 -26.41 23.88
N ASN A 7 44.67 -26.87 22.89
CA ASN A 7 45.85 -26.15 22.40
C ASN A 7 45.50 -24.86 21.66
N TYR A 8 44.34 -24.80 20.99
CA TYR A 8 43.86 -23.58 20.34
C TYR A 8 43.46 -22.50 21.36
N ILE A 9 42.85 -22.91 22.49
CA ILE A 9 42.48 -22.02 23.59
C ILE A 9 43.72 -21.49 24.33
N LEU A 10 44.76 -22.31 24.49
CA LEU A 10 46.01 -21.90 25.14
C LEU A 10 46.84 -20.94 24.24
N ALA A 11 46.81 -21.12 22.92
CA ALA A 11 47.42 -20.17 21.98
C ALA A 11 46.66 -18.84 21.93
N TRP A 12 45.34 -18.85 22.12
CA TRP A 12 44.48 -17.67 22.20
C TRP A 12 44.76 -16.80 23.44
N LEU A 13 45.14 -17.40 24.58
CA LEU A 13 45.57 -16.67 25.78
C LEU A 13 46.91 -15.93 25.64
N GLY A 14 47.67 -16.19 24.56
CA GLY A 14 48.99 -15.58 24.30
C GLY A 14 49.08 -14.75 23.02
N SER A 15 48.00 -14.58 22.26
CA SER A 15 47.98 -13.79 21.02
C SER A 15 47.82 -12.30 21.32
N ASN A 16 48.48 -11.43 20.52
CA ASN A 16 48.28 -9.98 20.57
C ASN A 16 46.79 -9.64 20.58
N ASP A 17 46.36 -8.73 21.46
CA ASP A 17 44.95 -8.42 21.72
C ASP A 17 44.10 -8.24 20.44
N ILE A 18 44.72 -7.72 19.38
CA ILE A 18 44.13 -7.49 18.05
C ILE A 18 43.58 -8.76 17.39
N GLU A 19 44.27 -9.90 17.50
CA GLU A 19 43.83 -11.16 16.88
C GLU A 19 42.63 -11.76 17.63
N ALA A 20 42.62 -11.62 18.96
CA ALA A 20 41.49 -12.01 19.80
C ALA A 20 40.24 -11.16 19.50
N TYR A 21 40.41 -9.84 19.31
CA TYR A 21 39.31 -8.95 18.89
C TYR A 21 38.80 -9.27 17.49
N ALA A 22 39.69 -9.55 16.53
CA ALA A 22 39.30 -9.92 15.16
C ALA A 22 38.48 -11.21 15.13
N PHE A 23 38.87 -12.22 15.90
CA PHE A 23 38.14 -13.48 16.01
C PHE A 23 36.77 -13.29 16.68
N ALA A 24 36.70 -12.51 17.75
CA ALA A 24 35.44 -12.19 18.43
C ALA A 24 34.47 -11.45 17.49
N MET A 25 34.95 -10.50 16.69
CA MET A 25 34.16 -9.79 15.68
C MET A 25 33.54 -10.73 14.64
N VAL A 26 34.31 -11.72 14.16
CA VAL A 26 33.81 -12.72 13.20
C VAL A 26 32.70 -13.58 13.81
N LEU A 27 32.85 -13.99 15.08
CA LEU A 27 31.82 -14.74 15.80
C LEU A 27 30.53 -13.92 15.99
N ILE A 28 30.65 -12.63 16.31
CA ILE A 28 29.50 -11.72 16.44
C ILE A 28 28.78 -11.56 15.10
N LEU A 29 29.52 -11.38 13.99
CA LEU A 29 28.93 -11.30 12.65
C LEU A 29 28.22 -12.60 12.25
N ALA A 30 28.84 -13.75 12.51
CA ALA A 30 28.23 -15.05 12.23
C ALA A 30 26.94 -15.25 13.04
N ALA A 31 26.94 -14.87 14.32
CA ALA A 31 25.75 -14.91 15.16
C ALA A 31 24.65 -13.95 14.65
N ALA A 32 25.01 -12.75 14.23
CA ALA A 32 24.06 -11.78 13.67
C ALA A 32 23.40 -12.31 12.39
N ILE A 33 24.17 -12.94 11.48
CA ILE A 33 23.63 -13.56 10.25
C ILE A 33 22.68 -14.72 10.58
N LEU A 34 23.01 -15.55 11.57
CA LEU A 34 22.14 -16.66 11.99
C LEU A 34 20.83 -16.15 12.62
N VAL A 35 20.89 -15.06 13.39
CA VAL A 35 19.71 -14.41 13.96
C VAL A 35 18.83 -13.81 12.85
N THR A 36 19.39 -13.07 11.90
CA THR A 36 18.59 -12.51 10.79
C THR A 36 17.98 -13.57 9.88
N TRP A 37 18.65 -14.73 9.73
CA TRP A 37 18.09 -15.86 8.98
C TRP A 37 16.95 -16.57 9.72
N LYS A 38 17.02 -16.69 11.05
CA LYS A 38 15.98 -17.35 11.88
C LYS A 38 14.79 -16.46 12.17
N PHE A 39 14.97 -15.14 12.14
CA PHE A 39 13.90 -14.17 12.30
C PHE A 39 13.65 -13.47 10.96
N PRO A 40 12.91 -14.10 10.01
CA PRO A 40 12.42 -13.36 8.87
C PRO A 40 11.64 -12.18 9.41
N VAL A 41 12.01 -10.97 9.00
CA VAL A 41 11.28 -9.75 9.31
C VAL A 41 9.83 -10.05 8.98
N ARG A 42 8.99 -10.17 10.01
CA ARG A 42 7.56 -10.40 9.81
C ARG A 42 7.08 -9.19 9.03
N GLY A 43 6.86 -9.37 7.72
CA GLY A 43 6.31 -8.33 6.87
C GLY A 43 5.09 -7.77 7.59
N LEU A 44 5.05 -6.46 7.77
CA LEU A 44 3.87 -5.77 8.29
C LEU A 44 2.69 -6.28 7.46
N LYS A 45 1.65 -6.79 8.13
CA LYS A 45 0.42 -7.19 7.43
C LYS A 45 -0.01 -5.96 6.60
N PRO A 46 -0.14 -6.06 5.27
CA PRO A 46 -0.55 -4.93 4.48
C PRO A 46 -1.91 -4.46 5.00
N MET A 47 -1.98 -3.20 5.40
CA MET A 47 -3.22 -2.59 5.85
C MET A 47 -4.19 -2.60 4.68
N ARG A 48 -5.30 -3.33 4.81
CA ARG A 48 -6.29 -3.43 3.74
C ARG A 48 -6.95 -2.07 3.52
N LEU A 49 -6.75 -1.50 2.34
CA LEU A 49 -7.32 -0.23 1.89
C LEU A 49 -8.69 -0.44 1.22
N ALA A 50 -8.97 -1.63 0.69
CA ALA A 50 -10.23 -1.98 0.04
C ALA A 50 -11.49 -1.49 0.78
N PRO A 51 -11.65 -1.70 2.10
CA PRO A 51 -12.87 -1.27 2.81
C PRO A 51 -13.02 0.24 2.85
N PHE A 52 -11.92 0.99 2.70
CA PHE A 52 -11.97 2.45 2.70
C PHE A 52 -12.61 2.99 1.42
N ILE A 53 -12.48 2.32 0.28
CA ILE A 53 -13.05 2.81 -0.99
C ILE A 53 -14.58 2.78 -0.95
N GLU A 54 -15.15 1.83 -0.20
CA GLU A 54 -16.59 1.69 -0.06
C GLU A 54 -17.21 2.96 0.54
N GLY A 55 -18.33 3.39 -0.06
CA GLY A 55 -19.05 4.59 0.33
C GLY A 55 -19.35 5.51 -0.84
N GLN A 56 -19.79 6.72 -0.49
CA GLN A 56 -20.16 7.77 -1.43
C GLN A 56 -19.13 8.90 -1.35
N TRP A 57 -18.70 9.39 -2.50
CA TRP A 57 -17.62 10.35 -2.66
C TRP A 57 -18.09 11.50 -3.52
N LEU A 58 -18.18 12.69 -2.94
CA LEU A 58 -18.74 13.86 -3.60
C LEU A 58 -17.65 14.90 -3.84
N ARG A 59 -17.70 15.50 -5.03
CA ARG A 59 -17.01 16.75 -5.35
C ARG A 59 -18.01 17.70 -5.98
N LYS A 60 -18.00 18.95 -5.53
CA LYS A 60 -18.85 20.02 -6.05
C LYS A 60 -18.04 21.28 -6.26
N GLY A 61 -18.49 22.13 -7.17
CA GLY A 61 -17.86 23.41 -7.45
C GLY A 61 -18.74 24.28 -8.33
N HIS A 62 -18.17 25.38 -8.80
CA HIS A 62 -18.77 26.26 -9.78
C HIS A 62 -17.84 26.33 -11.00
N ASP A 63 -18.42 26.52 -12.17
CA ASP A 63 -17.66 26.86 -13.37
C ASP A 63 -17.37 28.38 -13.42
N PHE A 64 -16.78 28.83 -14.53
CA PHE A 64 -16.48 30.25 -14.75
C PHE A 64 -17.76 31.10 -14.95
N GLU A 65 -18.88 30.48 -15.31
CA GLU A 65 -20.18 31.12 -15.56
C GLU A 65 -21.04 31.18 -14.29
N GLY A 66 -20.59 30.55 -13.19
CA GLY A 66 -21.30 30.48 -11.92
C GLY A 66 -22.28 29.31 -11.81
N THR A 67 -22.33 28.42 -12.82
CA THR A 67 -23.15 27.21 -12.78
C THR A 67 -22.53 26.20 -11.83
N THR A 68 -23.36 25.67 -10.92
CA THR A 68 -22.93 24.62 -9.99
C THR A 68 -22.77 23.30 -10.73
N TRP A 69 -21.64 22.64 -10.53
CA TRP A 69 -21.44 21.25 -10.95
C TRP A 69 -21.20 20.36 -9.74
N GLN A 70 -21.63 19.10 -9.84
CA GLN A 70 -21.36 18.09 -8.83
C GLN A 70 -21.06 16.76 -9.49
N ILE A 71 -20.15 15.98 -8.90
CA ILE A 71 -19.81 14.64 -9.34
C ILE A 71 -19.77 13.76 -8.09
N MET A 72 -20.52 12.67 -8.11
CA MET A 72 -20.63 11.70 -7.05
C MET A 72 -20.23 10.32 -7.56
N TYR A 73 -19.29 9.70 -6.85
CA TYR A 73 -18.94 8.30 -7.04
C TYR A 73 -19.51 7.49 -5.89
N VAL A 74 -20.10 6.34 -6.19
CA VAL A 74 -20.61 5.39 -5.21
C VAL A 74 -19.94 4.06 -5.45
N PHE A 75 -19.24 3.52 -4.46
CA PHE A 75 -18.63 2.18 -4.50
C PHE A 75 -19.29 1.31 -3.43
N LYS A 76 -19.88 0.19 -3.84
CA LYS A 76 -20.53 -0.75 -2.92
C LYS A 76 -20.55 -2.16 -3.49
N ASN A 77 -20.06 -3.13 -2.72
CA ASN A 77 -20.16 -4.56 -3.05
C ASN A 77 -19.64 -4.92 -4.45
N GLY A 78 -18.54 -4.31 -4.90
CA GLY A 78 -17.98 -4.55 -6.23
C GLY A 78 -18.70 -3.83 -7.38
N VAL A 79 -19.74 -3.05 -7.09
CA VAL A 79 -20.44 -2.20 -8.06
C VAL A 79 -20.05 -0.75 -7.84
N PHE A 80 -19.77 -0.03 -8.92
CA PHE A 80 -19.59 1.42 -8.87
C PHE A 80 -20.67 2.15 -9.68
N SER A 81 -20.98 3.38 -9.25
CA SER A 81 -21.86 4.30 -9.96
C SER A 81 -21.28 5.70 -9.94
N ILE A 82 -21.39 6.40 -11.07
CA ILE A 82 -21.06 7.80 -11.24
C ILE A 82 -22.37 8.54 -11.50
N GLN A 83 -22.59 9.63 -10.78
CA GLN A 83 -23.70 10.54 -10.98
C GLN A 83 -23.16 11.96 -10.98
N ALA A 84 -23.50 12.77 -11.98
CA ALA A 84 -23.05 14.15 -12.05
C ALA A 84 -24.16 15.11 -12.49
N HIS A 85 -23.91 16.39 -12.21
CA HIS A 85 -24.66 17.54 -12.72
C HIS A 85 -23.69 18.48 -13.44
N PRO A 86 -23.93 18.88 -14.71
CA PRO A 86 -25.04 18.49 -15.60
C PRO A 86 -25.23 16.98 -15.76
N GLU A 87 -26.43 16.52 -16.10
CA GLU A 87 -26.82 15.10 -15.99
C GLU A 87 -25.85 14.17 -16.71
N PHE A 88 -25.27 13.26 -15.95
CA PHE A 88 -24.46 12.15 -16.44
C PHE A 88 -24.59 11.01 -15.45
N LYS A 89 -24.87 9.81 -15.97
CA LYS A 89 -24.93 8.61 -15.15
C LYS A 89 -24.19 7.47 -15.80
N GLN A 90 -23.38 6.79 -14.99
CA GLN A 90 -22.69 5.58 -15.41
C GLN A 90 -22.67 4.58 -14.27
N THR A 91 -22.73 3.29 -14.60
CA THR A 91 -22.63 2.20 -13.64
C THR A 91 -21.76 1.09 -14.20
N GLY A 92 -21.18 0.29 -13.32
CA GLY A 92 -20.50 -0.93 -13.73
C GLY A 92 -19.93 -1.69 -12.55
N GLN A 93 -19.06 -2.66 -12.85
CA GLN A 93 -18.39 -3.49 -11.87
C GLN A 93 -16.96 -3.01 -11.67
N TYR A 94 -16.45 -3.10 -10.45
CA TYR A 94 -15.05 -2.85 -10.14
C TYR A 94 -14.44 -4.01 -9.37
N LYS A 95 -13.16 -4.27 -9.62
CA LYS A 95 -12.36 -5.27 -8.91
C LYS A 95 -11.05 -4.67 -8.46
N ILE A 96 -10.69 -4.90 -7.21
CA ILE A 96 -9.41 -4.46 -6.65
C ILE A 96 -8.31 -5.41 -7.15
N LEU A 97 -7.34 -4.86 -7.87
CA LEU A 97 -6.20 -5.61 -8.40
C LEU A 97 -5.08 -5.69 -7.38
N HIS A 98 -4.69 -4.54 -6.82
CA HIS A 98 -3.62 -4.44 -5.85
C HIS A 98 -3.72 -3.16 -5.01
N GLU A 99 -3.10 -3.21 -3.83
CA GLU A 99 -3.07 -2.13 -2.86
C GLU A 99 -1.61 -1.78 -2.54
N VAL A 100 -1.26 -0.50 -2.61
CA VAL A 100 0.10 0.00 -2.34
C VAL A 100 -0.02 1.22 -1.43
N GLU A 101 0.34 1.04 -0.15
CA GLU A 101 0.39 2.10 0.89
C GLU A 101 -0.89 2.93 1.06
N ASN A 102 -1.07 3.96 0.22
CA ASN A 102 -2.18 4.90 0.20
C ASN A 102 -2.86 4.94 -1.17
N ALA A 103 -2.64 3.95 -2.03
CA ALA A 103 -3.23 3.84 -3.35
C ALA A 103 -3.83 2.45 -3.57
N VAL A 104 -4.91 2.39 -4.33
CA VAL A 104 -5.55 1.14 -4.75
C VAL A 104 -5.80 1.19 -6.24
N MET A 105 -5.34 0.17 -6.94
CA MET A 105 -5.68 0.00 -8.34
C MET A 105 -6.91 -0.88 -8.48
N VAL A 106 -7.89 -0.34 -9.20
CA VAL A 106 -9.17 -0.98 -9.49
C VAL A 106 -9.34 -1.14 -10.98
N GLU A 107 -9.67 -2.35 -11.40
CA GLU A 107 -10.13 -2.63 -12.75
C GLU A 107 -11.63 -2.36 -12.81
N VAL A 108 -12.06 -1.64 -13.85
CA VAL A 108 -13.47 -1.34 -14.09
C VAL A 108 -13.96 -2.09 -15.31
N SER A 109 -15.13 -2.72 -15.22
CA SER A 109 -15.72 -3.57 -16.26
C SER A 109 -17.24 -3.45 -16.31
N SER A 110 -17.87 -4.02 -17.34
CA SER A 110 -19.33 -4.08 -17.50
C SER A 110 -20.00 -2.71 -17.36
N LEU A 111 -19.55 -1.78 -18.20
CA LEU A 111 -19.95 -0.37 -18.16
C LEU A 111 -21.30 -0.18 -18.87
N ASP A 112 -22.23 0.47 -18.19
CA ASP A 112 -23.55 0.82 -18.69
C ASP A 112 -23.86 2.30 -18.37
N GLY A 113 -24.56 2.99 -19.27
CA GLY A 113 -24.92 4.41 -19.15
C GLY A 113 -24.29 5.34 -20.21
N ASP A 114 -24.25 6.64 -19.89
CA ASP A 114 -23.95 7.72 -20.84
C ASP A 114 -22.46 7.78 -21.26
N GLY A 115 -21.60 7.08 -20.51
CA GLY A 115 -20.15 7.12 -20.68
C GLY A 115 -19.61 6.00 -21.57
N ASN A 116 -18.85 6.36 -22.60
CA ASN A 116 -18.05 5.42 -23.38
C ASN A 116 -16.67 5.20 -22.73
N LEU A 117 -16.65 4.91 -21.43
CA LEU A 117 -15.41 4.46 -20.79
C LEU A 117 -15.14 3.05 -21.32
N ASN A 118 -13.91 2.79 -21.76
CA ASN A 118 -13.46 1.42 -21.97
C ASN A 118 -13.13 0.79 -20.62
N PRO A 119 -13.17 -0.55 -20.51
CA PRO A 119 -12.60 -1.23 -19.37
C PRO A 119 -11.17 -0.73 -19.16
N GLN A 120 -10.91 -0.15 -17.99
CA GLN A 120 -9.64 0.49 -17.71
C GLN A 120 -9.26 0.30 -16.24
N ILE A 121 -7.95 0.34 -16.00
CA ILE A 121 -7.39 0.34 -14.65
C ILE A 121 -7.42 1.79 -14.16
N LEU A 122 -8.14 2.02 -13.06
CA LEU A 122 -8.16 3.29 -12.35
C LEU A 122 -7.26 3.19 -11.12
N GLU A 123 -6.45 4.22 -10.90
CA GLU A 123 -5.71 4.41 -9.67
C GLU A 123 -6.51 5.32 -8.73
N LEU A 124 -6.78 4.82 -7.52
CA LEU A 124 -7.48 5.54 -6.47
C LEU A 124 -6.50 5.84 -5.32
N GLY A 125 -6.17 7.12 -5.13
CA GLY A 125 -5.44 7.57 -3.96
C GLY A 125 -6.35 7.71 -2.75
N ILE A 126 -5.87 7.35 -1.57
CA ILE A 126 -6.61 7.32 -0.32
C ILE A 126 -5.93 8.25 0.68
N ASP A 127 -6.62 9.31 1.08
CA ASP A 127 -6.21 10.17 2.17
C ASP A 127 -7.11 9.92 3.39
N LYS A 128 -6.62 9.03 4.27
CA LYS A 128 -7.32 8.62 5.50
C LYS A 128 -7.46 9.75 6.51
N LYS A 129 -6.58 10.75 6.48
CA LYS A 129 -6.57 11.82 7.49
C LYS A 129 -7.75 12.77 7.27
N ASN A 130 -8.09 13.01 6.02
CA ASN A 130 -9.13 13.96 5.63
C ASN A 130 -10.42 13.29 5.11
N ASP A 131 -10.50 11.96 5.14
CA ASP A 131 -11.59 11.19 4.53
C ASP A 131 -11.82 11.58 3.07
N HIS A 132 -10.73 11.58 2.30
CA HIS A 132 -10.74 11.90 0.88
C HIS A 132 -10.31 10.71 0.01
N LEU A 133 -10.94 10.61 -1.15
CA LEU A 133 -10.58 9.69 -2.22
C LEU A 133 -10.10 10.52 -3.42
N VAL A 134 -8.92 10.22 -3.93
CA VAL A 134 -8.32 10.87 -5.08
C VAL A 134 -8.54 9.98 -6.30
N ILE A 135 -9.32 10.46 -7.26
CA ILE A 135 -9.61 9.75 -8.51
C ILE A 135 -9.08 10.61 -9.65
N ASN A 136 -8.19 10.08 -10.49
CA ASN A 136 -7.57 10.82 -11.61
C ASN A 136 -6.97 12.17 -11.18
N GLY A 137 -6.28 12.20 -10.02
CA GLY A 137 -5.66 13.40 -9.46
C GLY A 137 -6.65 14.44 -8.88
N ARG A 138 -7.94 14.12 -8.77
CA ARG A 138 -8.95 14.99 -8.17
C ARG A 138 -9.43 14.42 -6.84
N SER A 139 -9.47 15.26 -5.80
CA SER A 139 -9.92 14.86 -4.48
C SER A 139 -11.45 14.95 -4.34
N TYR A 140 -12.04 13.89 -3.80
CA TYR A 140 -13.47 13.74 -3.50
C TYR A 140 -13.64 13.51 -2.01
N LYS A 141 -14.64 14.15 -1.40
CA LYS A 141 -14.91 14.04 0.02
C LYS A 141 -15.92 12.94 0.30
N ARG A 142 -15.72 12.15 1.36
CA ARG A 142 -16.70 11.17 1.82
C ARG A 142 -18.01 11.87 2.18
N MET A 143 -19.12 11.38 1.64
CA MET A 143 -20.46 11.75 2.09
C MET A 143 -20.81 10.82 3.26
N THR A 144 -21.03 11.42 4.43
CA THR A 144 -21.37 10.72 5.68
C THR A 144 -22.74 10.06 5.62
#